data_AF-A0A9R0B5J3-F1
#
_entry.id   AF-A0A9R0B5J3-F1
#
_cell.length_a   1.000
_cell.length_b   1.000
_cell.length_c   1.000
_cell.angle_alpha   90.00
_cell.angle_beta   90.00
_cell.angle_gamma   90.00
#
_symmetry.space_group_name_H-M   'P 1'
#
loop_
_entity.id
_entity.type
_entity.pdbx_description
1 polymer ?
#
loop_
_entity_poly.entity_id
_entity_poly.type
_entity_poly.pdbx_seq_one_letter_code
_entity_poly.pdbx_strand_id
1 'polypeptide(L)'
;MHFDESSMFAGHKIESKTLKEEFRLHFKNISRVMDCVGCSKCRLWGTLQTQGLGTALRILFSEKEIEKLPENSPSKGFQLTRQEIVALLNGFASSIKELHNFRTLLKDQS
;
A
#
# COMPACT_ATOMS: atom_id res chain seq x y z
N MET A 1 13.62 18.20 2.14
CA MET A 1 13.92 16.84 1.67
C MET A 1 13.12 16.61 0.40
N HIS A 2 13.78 16.51 -0.75
CA HIS A 2 13.12 16.11 -1.99
C HIS A 2 13.17 14.58 -2.03
N PHE A 3 12.01 13.94 -2.08
CA PHE A 3 11.88 12.50 -2.25
C PHE A 3 12.10 12.18 -3.73
N ASP A 4 13.21 11.52 -4.07
CA ASP A 4 13.49 11.10 -5.44
C ASP A 4 12.93 9.69 -5.67
N GLU A 5 11.69 9.63 -6.11
CA GLU A 5 10.96 8.40 -6.47
C GLU A 5 11.75 7.52 -7.45
N SER A 6 12.47 8.15 -8.38
CA SER A 6 13.25 7.45 -9.39
C SER A 6 14.46 6.73 -8.79
N SER A 7 15.01 7.23 -7.69
CA SER A 7 16.12 6.57 -7.00
C SER A 7 15.68 5.31 -6.23
N MET A 8 14.45 5.31 -5.68
CA MET A 8 13.94 4.23 -4.82
C MET A 8 13.18 3.16 -5.62
N PHE A 9 12.33 3.57 -6.56
CA PHE A 9 11.39 2.67 -7.26
C PHE A 9 11.76 2.37 -8.71
N ALA A 10 12.68 3.12 -9.34
CA ALA A 10 13.14 2.77 -10.68
C ALA A 10 14.02 1.51 -10.61
N GLY A 11 13.44 0.35 -10.95
CA GLY A 11 14.04 -0.98 -10.82
C GLY A 11 15.31 -1.29 -11.63
N HIS A 12 16.15 -0.30 -11.95
CA HIS A 12 17.47 -0.44 -12.58
C HIS A 12 18.60 -0.67 -11.56
N LYS A 13 18.47 -0.22 -10.32
CA LYS A 13 19.53 -0.36 -9.30
C LYS A 13 19.34 -1.64 -8.49
N ILE A 14 20.43 -2.35 -8.18
CA ILE A 14 20.45 -3.47 -7.23
C ILE A 14 19.78 -3.06 -5.92
N GLU A 15 20.04 -1.82 -5.51
CA GLU A 15 19.44 -1.16 -4.35
C GLU A 15 17.90 -1.21 -4.35
N SER A 16 17.23 -0.93 -5.48
CA SER A 16 15.76 -0.98 -5.57
C SER A 16 15.21 -2.39 -5.39
N LYS A 17 15.92 -3.42 -5.88
CA LYS A 17 15.53 -4.83 -5.67
C LYS A 17 15.71 -5.26 -4.22
N THR A 18 16.82 -4.88 -3.58
CA THR A 18 17.05 -5.12 -2.16
C THR A 18 15.97 -4.44 -1.32
N LEU A 19 15.68 -3.17 -1.63
CA LEU A 19 14.67 -2.39 -0.92
C LEU A 19 13.27 -2.99 -1.06
N LYS A 20 12.89 -3.45 -2.26
CA LYS A 20 11.62 -4.17 -2.51
C LYS A 20 11.50 -5.41 -1.61
N GLU A 21 12.59 -6.17 -1.46
CA GLU A 21 12.60 -7.38 -0.64
C GLU A 21 12.58 -7.06 0.86
N GLU A 22 13.30 -6.04 1.31
CA GLU A 22 13.24 -5.55 2.68
C GLU A 22 11.83 -5.10 3.05
N PHE A 23 11.18 -4.29 2.21
CA PHE A 23 9.78 -3.93 2.42
C PHE A 23 8.89 -5.16 2.49
N ARG A 24 9.02 -6.12 1.55
CA ARG A 24 8.24 -7.36 1.58
C ARG A 24 8.39 -8.11 2.90
N LEU A 25 9.62 -8.21 3.43
CA LEU A 25 9.90 -8.85 4.71
C LEU A 25 9.31 -8.06 5.89
N HIS A 26 9.42 -6.73 5.88
CA HIS A 26 8.80 -5.88 6.89
C HIS A 26 7.28 -6.04 6.93
N PHE A 27 6.61 -5.98 5.78
CA PHE A 27 5.17 -6.19 5.71
C PHE A 27 4.76 -7.59 6.18
N LYS A 28 5.54 -8.63 5.87
CA LYS A 28 5.30 -9.98 6.40
C LYS A 28 5.40 -10.02 7.94
N ASN A 29 6.36 -9.30 8.51
CA ASN A 29 6.52 -9.22 9.96
C ASN A 29 5.39 -8.40 10.60
N ILE A 30 4.97 -7.29 10.00
CA ILE A 30 3.84 -6.49 10.49
C ILE A 30 2.55 -7.32 10.44
N SER A 31 2.30 -8.10 9.38
CA SER A 31 1.14 -8.99 9.33
C SER A 31 1.12 -10.00 10.48
N ARG A 32 2.27 -10.57 10.86
CA ARG A 32 2.38 -11.43 12.04
C ARG A 32 2.09 -10.70 13.35
N VAL A 33 2.49 -9.43 13.47
CA VAL A 33 2.16 -8.60 14.63
C VAL A 33 0.65 -8.37 14.71
N MET A 34 -0.03 -8.18 13.57
CA MET A 34 -1.49 -8.02 13.55
C MET A 34 -2.22 -9.26 14.08
N ASP A 35 -1.68 -10.47 13.83
CA ASP A 35 -2.23 -11.72 14.38
C ASP A 35 -2.20 -11.79 15.92
N CYS A 36 -1.36 -10.97 16.57
CA CYS A 36 -1.28 -10.87 18.02
C CYS A 36 -2.25 -9.82 18.62
N VAL A 37 -2.92 -9.01 17.82
CA VAL A 37 -3.80 -7.94 18.31
C VAL A 37 -5.10 -8.52 18.87
N GLY A 38 -5.34 -8.40 20.17
CA GLY A 38 -6.53 -9.00 20.83
C GLY A 38 -7.88 -8.37 20.46
N CYS A 39 -7.89 -7.10 20.03
CA CYS A 39 -9.09 -6.42 19.55
C CYS A 39 -9.44 -6.86 18.12
N SER A 40 -10.58 -7.53 17.91
CA SER A 40 -10.97 -8.06 16.59
C SER A 40 -11.13 -6.98 15.51
N LYS A 41 -11.73 -5.83 15.86
CA LYS A 41 -11.87 -4.70 14.92
C LYS A 41 -10.49 -4.11 14.56
N CYS A 42 -9.63 -3.94 15.56
CA CYS A 42 -8.29 -3.37 15.39
C CYS A 42 -7.42 -4.30 14.53
N ARG A 43 -7.50 -5.61 14.76
CA ARG A 43 -6.85 -6.62 13.93
C ARG A 43 -7.34 -6.55 12.48
N LEU A 44 -8.67 -6.52 12.27
CA LEU A 44 -9.25 -6.45 10.94
C LEU A 44 -8.77 -5.21 10.17
N TRP A 45 -8.92 -4.03 10.75
CA TRP A 45 -8.56 -2.77 10.10
C TRP A 45 -7.04 -2.58 9.99
N GLY A 46 -6.27 -3.02 10.99
CA GLY A 46 -4.82 -2.99 10.97
C GLY A 46 -4.24 -3.89 9.88
N THR A 47 -4.75 -5.11 9.73
CA THR A 47 -4.39 -6.00 8.63
C THR A 47 -4.77 -5.41 7.28
N LEU A 48 -5.99 -4.87 7.15
CA LEU A 48 -6.47 -4.27 5.90
C LEU A 48 -5.62 -3.08 5.45
N GLN A 49 -5.31 -2.15 6.37
CA GLN A 49 -4.49 -0.98 6.07
C GLN A 49 -3.04 -1.36 5.75
N THR A 50 -2.46 -2.28 6.52
CA THR A 50 -1.09 -2.77 6.28
C THR A 50 -0.99 -3.46 4.92
N GLN A 51 -1.97 -4.29 4.56
CA GLN A 51 -2.03 -4.93 3.24
C GLN A 51 -2.23 -3.91 2.11
N GLY A 52 -3.05 -2.89 2.32
CA GLY A 52 -3.26 -1.81 1.35
C GLY A 52 -1.98 -1.05 1.07
N LEU A 53 -1.23 -0.68 2.12
CA LEU A 53 0.06 0.00 1.99
C LEU A 53 1.11 -0.89 1.31
N GLY A 54 1.18 -2.18 1.67
CA GLY A 54 2.07 -3.13 1.00
C GLY A 54 1.73 -3.32 -0.49
N THR A 55 0.43 -3.30 -0.82
CA THR A 55 -0.04 -3.36 -2.21
C THR A 55 0.36 -2.11 -2.99
N ALA A 56 0.20 -0.92 -2.39
CA ALA A 56 0.62 0.34 -2.99
C ALA A 56 2.13 0.35 -3.31
N LEU A 57 2.96 -0.07 -2.36
CA LEU A 57 4.40 -0.19 -2.58
C LEU A 57 4.73 -1.23 -3.65
N ARG A 58 4.02 -2.37 -3.71
CA ARG A 58 4.22 -3.35 -4.77
C ARG A 58 3.96 -2.75 -6.16
N ILE A 59 2.91 -1.93 -6.30
CA ILE A 59 2.62 -1.22 -7.54
C ILE A 59 3.77 -0.30 -7.92
N LEU A 60 4.25 0.54 -6.97
CA LEU A 60 5.36 1.47 -7.20
C LEU A 60 6.64 0.75 -7.63
N PHE A 61 6.98 -0.38 -7.00
CA PHE A 61 8.13 -1.21 -7.37
C PHE A 61 7.96 -2.05 -8.65
N SER A 62 6.80 -1.98 -9.32
CA SER A 62 6.48 -2.80 -10.50
C SER A 62 6.11 -1.95 -11.72
N GLU A 63 6.39 -0.64 -11.70
CA GLU A 63 6.09 0.30 -12.78
C GLU A 63 6.46 -0.25 -14.18
N LYS A 64 7.69 -0.74 -14.37
CA LYS A 64 8.13 -1.31 -15.66
C LYS A 64 7.46 -2.62 -16.04
N GLU A 65 7.06 -3.42 -15.05
CA GLU A 65 6.30 -4.64 -15.32
C GLU A 65 4.89 -4.29 -15.78
N ILE A 66 4.35 -3.18 -15.26
CA ILE A 66 3.05 -2.62 -15.62
C ILE A 66 3.09 -1.98 -17.01
N GLU A 67 4.11 -1.19 -17.34
CA GLU A 67 4.30 -0.59 -18.68
C GLU A 67 4.39 -1.63 -19.80
N LYS A 68 4.89 -2.83 -19.48
CA LYS A 68 5.04 -3.93 -20.44
C LYS A 68 3.80 -4.82 -20.54
N LEU A 69 2.71 -4.49 -19.85
CA LEU A 69 1.48 -5.28 -19.91
C LEU A 69 0.84 -5.18 -21.31
N PRO A 70 0.38 -6.30 -21.89
CA PRO A 70 -0.36 -6.25 -23.13
C PRO A 70 -1.74 -5.59 -22.91
N GLU A 71 -2.10 -4.60 -23.71
CA GLU A 71 -3.36 -3.84 -23.56
C GLU A 71 -4.63 -4.70 -23.69
N ASN A 72 -4.57 -5.82 -24.42
CA ASN A 72 -5.75 -6.60 -24.81
C ASN A 72 -5.58 -8.12 -24.60
N SER A 73 -4.87 -8.56 -23.56
CA SER A 73 -4.73 -10.00 -23.26
C SER A 73 -4.81 -10.27 -21.77
N PRO A 74 -5.34 -11.43 -21.33
CA PRO A 74 -5.27 -11.83 -19.94
C PRO A 74 -3.79 -11.90 -19.52
N SER A 75 -3.38 -10.90 -18.76
CA SER A 75 -1.98 -10.58 -18.50
C SER A 75 -1.30 -11.74 -17.77
N LYS A 76 -0.20 -12.30 -18.30
CA LYS A 76 0.67 -13.23 -17.54
C LYS A 76 1.68 -12.51 -16.63
N GLY A 77 1.68 -11.18 -16.63
CA GLY A 77 2.60 -10.32 -15.88
C GLY A 77 2.07 -9.92 -14.50
N PHE A 78 2.23 -8.64 -14.17
CA PHE A 78 1.76 -8.06 -12.91
C PHE A 78 0.25 -8.24 -12.73
N GLN A 79 -0.17 -8.79 -11.59
CA GLN A 79 -1.58 -8.98 -11.22
C GLN A 79 -1.81 -8.55 -9.78
N LEU A 80 -3.03 -8.10 -9.49
CA LEU A 80 -3.53 -7.86 -8.14
C LEU A 80 -4.68 -8.82 -7.85
N THR A 81 -4.67 -9.42 -6.67
CA THR A 81 -5.80 -10.23 -6.20
C THR A 81 -6.97 -9.34 -5.79
N ARG A 82 -8.18 -9.90 -5.71
CA ARG A 82 -9.35 -9.20 -5.18
C ARG A 82 -9.09 -8.60 -3.80
N GLN A 83 -8.41 -9.33 -2.92
CA GLN A 83 -8.11 -8.87 -1.56
C GLN A 83 -7.19 -7.66 -1.56
N GLU A 84 -6.17 -7.64 -2.43
CA GLU A 84 -5.25 -6.53 -2.58
C GLU A 84 -5.94 -5.28 -3.12
N ILE A 85 -6.84 -5.43 -4.08
CA ILE A 85 -7.65 -4.31 -4.60
C ILE A 85 -8.56 -3.74 -3.50
N VAL A 86 -9.25 -4.62 -2.76
CA VAL A 86 -10.13 -4.19 -1.64
C VAL A 86 -9.31 -3.49 -0.55
N ALA A 87 -8.16 -4.03 -0.18
CA ALA A 87 -7.28 -3.44 0.83
C ALA A 87 -6.71 -2.09 0.37
N LEU A 88 -6.29 -1.97 -0.89
CA LEU A 88 -5.79 -0.73 -1.46
C LEU A 88 -6.84 0.38 -1.44
N LEU A 89 -8.07 0.09 -1.86
CA LEU A 89 -9.14 1.09 -1.89
C LEU A 89 -9.60 1.49 -0.48
N ASN A 90 -9.79 0.51 0.41
CA ASN A 90 -10.33 0.78 1.75
C ASN A 90 -9.28 1.29 2.73
N GLY A 91 -7.99 1.00 2.51
CA GLY A 91 -6.90 1.39 3.40
C GLY A 91 -6.67 2.91 3.45
N PHE A 92 -6.99 3.64 2.38
CA PHE A 92 -6.69 5.08 2.27
C PHE A 92 -7.93 6.00 2.24
N ALA A 93 -9.11 5.49 1.87
CA ALA A 93 -10.29 6.32 1.66
C ALA A 93 -10.91 6.88 2.95
N SER A 94 -10.85 6.15 4.07
CA SER A 94 -11.54 6.54 5.31
C SER A 94 -10.84 7.67 6.06
N SER A 95 -9.52 7.64 6.15
CA SER A 95 -8.74 8.60 6.95
C SER A 95 -8.82 10.04 6.41
N ILE A 96 -8.86 10.23 5.09
CA ILE A 96 -8.92 11.56 4.46
C ILE A 96 -10.27 12.24 4.71
N LYS A 97 -11.36 11.47 4.65
CA LYS A 97 -12.72 11.97 4.89
C LYS A 97 -12.89 12.44 6.32
N GLU A 98 -12.40 11.66 7.30
CA GLU A 98 -12.52 12.05 8.70
C GLU A 98 -11.68 13.27 9.04
N LEU A 99 -10.49 13.42 8.45
CA LEU A 99 -9.67 14.62 8.60
C LEU A 99 -10.40 15.90 8.13
N HIS A 100 -11.13 15.80 7.01
CA HIS A 100 -11.97 16.89 6.53
C HIS A 100 -13.12 17.19 7.51
N ASN A 101 -13.82 16.16 7.98
CA ASN A 101 -14.92 16.32 8.95
C ASN A 101 -14.45 16.98 10.25
N PHE A 102 -13.35 16.51 10.83
CA PHE A 102 -12.76 17.12 12.03
C PHE A 102 -12.39 18.57 11.81
N ARG A 103 -11.82 18.91 10.64
CA ARG A 103 -11.48 20.29 10.32
C ARG A 103 -12.70 21.19 10.23
N THR A 104 -13.82 20.70 9.69
CA THR A 104 -15.08 21.44 9.64
C THR A 104 -15.67 21.62 11.05
N LEU A 105 -15.69 20.57 11.87
CA LEU A 105 -16.16 20.65 13.26
C LEU A 105 -15.35 21.64 14.10
N LEU A 106 -14.03 21.71 13.91
CA LEU A 106 -13.18 22.66 14.61
C LEU A 106 -13.40 24.12 14.17
N LYS A 107 -13.88 24.35 12.95
CA LYS A 107 -14.25 25.69 12.45
C LYS A 107 -15.62 26.13 12.93
N ASP A 108 -16.56 25.20 13.11
CA ASP A 108 -17.91 25.52 13.64
C ASP A 108 -17.91 25.80 15.16
N GLN A 109 -16.83 25.43 15.86
CA GLN A 109 -16.65 25.73 17.29
C GLN A 109 -15.84 27.02 17.57
N SER A 110 -15.43 27.76 16.54
CA SER A 110 -14.72 29.05 16.64
C SER A 110 -15.57 30.21 16.16
#